data_AF-A0A7C3YMQ9-F1
#
_entry.id   AF-A0A7C3YMQ9-F1
#
_cell.length_a   1.000
_cell.length_b   1.000
_cell.length_c   1.000
_cell.angle_alpha   90.00
_cell.angle_beta   90.00
_cell.angle_gamma   90.00
#
_symmetry.space_group_name_H-M   'P 1'
#
loop_
_entity.id
_entity.type
_entity.pdbx_description
1 polymer ?
#
loop_
_entity_poly.entity_id
_entity_poly.type
_entity_poly.pdbx_seq_one_letter_code
_entity_poly.pdbx_strand_id
1 'polypeptide(L)'
;MKPKKLVYILIILISLLVIIQVYRKYCFENKNKTIEICSEFNQIKYLCEKENYPVEYFLERIKVIGISSIVIDEETFNTLQSENRIIYFTANDISKLRVFELVSQYSIISPETVIILDRKLAKYIIDTLNEKTNFGIKPNYIDNYVSINIKDKQYLKQIGWGYDKEKIALVSKYGLKPIIRYFKDNISWFPADLSDNISVLIYNKIPTEIVIDKIKLHNIKLPY
;
A
#
# COMPACT_ATOMS: atom_id res chain seq x y z
N MET A 1 10.32 35.55 -42.90
CA MET A 1 11.17 36.04 -41.78
C MET A 1 12.60 35.58 -42.02
N LYS A 2 13.64 36.43 -41.89
CA LYS A 2 15.03 35.98 -42.08
C LYS A 2 15.34 34.82 -41.10
N PRO A 3 15.99 33.72 -41.52
CA PRO A 3 16.19 32.52 -40.70
C PRO A 3 16.84 32.84 -39.35
N LYS A 4 17.74 33.83 -39.32
CA LYS A 4 18.37 34.34 -38.10
C LYS A 4 17.36 34.88 -37.06
N LYS A 5 16.30 35.57 -37.49
CA LYS A 5 15.25 36.09 -36.58
C LYS A 5 14.40 34.96 -35.98
N LEU A 6 14.19 33.88 -36.72
CA LEU A 6 13.42 32.72 -36.25
C LEU A 6 14.20 31.94 -35.18
N VAL A 7 15.52 31.80 -35.36
CA VAL A 7 16.42 31.20 -34.36
C VAL A 7 16.41 32.01 -33.05
N TYR A 8 16.48 33.35 -33.12
CA TYR A 8 16.41 34.19 -31.91
C TYR A 8 15.08 34.03 -31.16
N ILE A 9 13.95 33.98 -31.88
CA ILE A 9 12.64 33.77 -31.27
C ILE A 9 12.56 32.39 -30.59
N LEU A 10 13.11 31.34 -31.22
CA LEU A 10 13.14 30.00 -30.64
C LEU A 10 13.97 29.95 -29.34
N ILE A 11 15.14 30.59 -29.33
CA ILE A 11 16.01 30.66 -28.14
C ILE A 11 15.30 31.40 -26.99
N ILE A 12 14.61 32.50 -27.29
CA ILE A 12 13.82 33.25 -26.30
C ILE A 12 12.69 32.38 -25.75
N LEU A 13 12.00 31.63 -26.60
CA LEU A 13 10.89 30.77 -26.20
C LEU A 13 11.36 29.62 -25.29
N ILE A 14 12.48 28.97 -25.63
CA ILE A 14 13.10 27.93 -24.80
C ILE A 14 13.56 28.50 -23.46
N SER A 15 14.21 29.68 -23.47
CA SER A 15 14.66 30.34 -22.25
C SER A 15 13.50 30.68 -21.31
N LEU A 16 12.37 31.14 -21.87
CA LEU A 16 11.16 31.43 -21.11
C LEU A 16 10.59 30.16 -20.45
N LEU A 17 10.57 29.03 -21.17
CA LEU A 17 10.12 27.75 -20.63
C LEU A 17 11.01 27.27 -19.47
N VAL A 18 12.33 27.41 -19.59
CA VAL A 18 13.27 27.05 -18.53
C VAL A 18 13.05 27.93 -17.29
N ILE A 19 12.88 29.24 -17.45
CA ILE A 19 12.61 30.16 -16.33
C ILE A 19 11.33 29.76 -15.59
N ILE A 20 10.25 29.41 -16.33
CA ILE A 20 9.00 28.96 -15.73
C ILE A 20 9.20 27.67 -14.92
N GLN A 21 9.97 26.70 -15.43
CA GLN A 21 10.25 25.46 -14.71
C GLN A 21 11.09 25.69 -13.45
N VAL A 22 12.14 26.53 -13.54
CA VAL A 22 12.97 26.89 -12.39
C VAL A 22 12.16 27.63 -11.33
N TYR A 23 11.29 28.55 -11.73
CA TYR A 23 10.41 29.26 -10.80
C TYR A 23 9.43 28.31 -10.11
N ARG A 24 8.81 27.37 -10.85
CA ARG A 24 7.95 26.34 -10.26
C ARG A 24 8.71 25.48 -9.25
N LYS A 25 9.92 25.04 -9.61
CA LYS A 25 10.81 24.28 -8.71
C LYS A 25 11.17 25.08 -7.47
N TYR A 26 11.55 26.35 -7.62
CA TYR A 26 11.88 27.23 -6.51
C TYR A 26 10.70 27.43 -5.55
N CYS A 27 9.51 27.75 -6.08
CA CYS A 27 8.29 27.87 -5.27
C CYS A 27 7.93 26.57 -4.54
N PHE A 28 8.21 25.42 -5.15
CA PHE A 28 8.00 24.11 -4.56
C PHE A 28 9.00 23.80 -3.45
N GLU A 29 10.29 24.04 -3.67
CA GLU A 29 11.35 23.85 -2.69
C GLU A 29 11.22 24.80 -1.50
N ASN A 30 10.80 26.05 -1.73
CA ASN A 30 10.57 27.01 -0.65
C ASN A 30 9.39 26.62 0.25
N LYS A 31 8.40 25.90 -0.28
CA LYS A 31 7.26 25.38 0.49
C LYS A 31 7.58 24.10 1.26
N ASN A 32 8.62 23.36 0.86
CA ASN A 32 8.96 22.03 1.38
C ASN A 32 10.28 22.03 2.18
N LYS A 33 10.52 23.07 3.00
CA LYS A 33 11.70 23.14 3.89
C LYS A 33 11.53 22.38 5.21
N THR A 34 10.35 21.81 5.46
CA THR A 34 10.08 21.05 6.68
C THR A 34 10.52 19.60 6.49
N ILE A 35 11.45 19.16 7.33
CA ILE A 35 11.79 17.76 7.48
C ILE A 35 10.68 17.13 8.32
N GLU A 36 10.00 16.14 7.77
CA GLU A 36 8.98 15.39 8.50
C GLU A 36 9.57 14.09 9.03
N ILE A 37 9.46 13.87 10.35
CA ILE A 37 9.81 12.61 10.98
C ILE A 37 8.55 11.75 10.96
N CYS A 38 8.63 10.63 10.26
CA CYS A 38 7.57 9.64 10.23
C CYS A 38 8.07 8.28 10.70
N SER A 39 7.15 7.39 10.99
CA SER A 39 7.47 6.03 11.44
C SER A 39 6.65 5.01 10.67
N GLU A 40 7.14 3.77 10.55
CA GLU A 40 6.43 2.71 9.84
C GLU A 40 5.49 1.95 10.78
N PHE A 41 4.23 1.79 10.38
CA PHE A 41 3.23 1.11 11.21
C PHE A 41 3.64 -0.33 11.54
N ASN A 42 4.21 -1.05 10.58
CA ASN A 42 4.64 -2.44 10.77
C ASN A 42 5.78 -2.56 11.80
N GLN A 43 6.72 -1.60 11.82
CA GLN A 43 7.78 -1.56 12.83
C GLN A 43 7.22 -1.23 14.21
N ILE A 44 6.31 -0.26 14.30
CA ILE A 44 5.61 0.08 15.55
C ILE A 44 4.91 -1.16 16.10
N LYS A 45 4.11 -1.85 15.25
CA LYS A 45 3.37 -3.04 15.62
C LYS A 45 4.32 -4.15 16.12
N TYR A 46 5.39 -4.42 15.38
CA TYR A 46 6.40 -5.41 15.77
C TYR A 46 7.04 -5.11 17.13
N LEU A 47 7.43 -3.86 17.38
CA LEU A 47 8.00 -3.45 18.67
C LEU A 47 6.99 -3.55 19.80
N CYS A 48 5.76 -3.13 19.56
CA CYS A 48 4.67 -3.22 20.52
C CYS A 48 4.37 -4.68 20.89
N GLU A 49 4.29 -5.58 19.91
CA GLU A 49 4.10 -7.01 20.13
C GLU A 49 5.26 -7.63 20.92
N LYS A 50 6.51 -7.29 20.55
CA LYS A 50 7.71 -7.79 21.23
C LYS A 50 7.78 -7.39 22.70
N GLU A 51 7.40 -6.16 23.02
CA GLU A 51 7.45 -5.60 24.37
C GLU A 51 6.12 -5.77 25.13
N ASN A 52 5.14 -6.49 24.57
CA ASN A 52 3.78 -6.62 25.09
C ASN A 52 3.16 -5.26 25.49
N TYR A 53 3.36 -4.27 24.63
CA TYR A 53 2.96 -2.89 24.82
C TYR A 53 1.82 -2.53 23.85
N PRO A 54 0.72 -1.90 24.30
CA PRO A 54 -0.39 -1.60 23.39
C PRO A 54 -0.02 -0.52 22.35
N VAL A 55 -0.38 -0.78 21.09
CA VAL A 55 -0.07 0.09 19.95
C VAL A 55 -0.66 1.48 20.16
N GLU A 56 -1.88 1.57 20.68
CA GLU A 56 -2.59 2.81 20.99
C GLU A 56 -1.76 3.76 21.85
N TYR A 57 -1.21 3.27 22.95
CA TYR A 57 -0.37 4.07 23.84
C TYR A 57 0.96 4.43 23.17
N PHE A 58 1.45 3.60 22.26
CA PHE A 58 2.67 3.90 21.52
C PHE A 58 2.44 5.08 20.58
N LEU A 59 1.32 5.05 19.84
CA LEU A 59 0.89 6.12 18.94
C LEU A 59 0.73 7.46 19.65
N GLU A 60 0.15 7.48 20.84
CA GLU A 60 0.06 8.70 21.66
C GLU A 60 1.45 9.25 22.03
N ARG A 61 2.37 8.37 22.46
CA ARG A 61 3.71 8.79 22.89
C ARG A 61 4.57 9.32 21.75
N ILE A 62 4.56 8.66 20.59
CA ILE A 62 5.35 9.14 19.45
C ILE A 62 4.87 10.48 18.93
N LYS A 63 3.56 10.76 19.03
CA LYS A 63 3.00 12.07 18.70
C LYS A 63 3.55 13.16 19.62
N VAL A 64 3.65 12.89 20.92
CA VAL A 64 4.24 13.83 21.90
C VAL A 64 5.73 14.08 21.62
N ILE A 65 6.44 13.08 21.09
CA ILE A 65 7.87 13.17 20.73
C ILE A 65 8.07 13.95 19.41
N GLY A 66 7.00 14.31 18.70
CA GLY A 66 7.04 15.14 17.50
C GLY A 66 6.94 14.38 16.18
N ILE A 67 6.63 13.07 16.21
CA ILE A 67 6.25 12.34 15.00
C ILE A 67 4.86 12.82 14.57
N SER A 68 4.74 13.27 13.32
CA SER A 68 3.48 13.79 12.76
C SER A 68 2.76 12.82 11.84
N SER A 69 3.47 11.82 11.31
CA SER A 69 2.92 10.88 10.34
C SER A 69 3.42 9.46 10.51
N ILE A 70 2.62 8.53 9.99
CA ILE A 70 2.92 7.10 9.98
C ILE A 70 2.75 6.55 8.58
N VAL A 71 3.76 5.83 8.12
CA VAL A 71 3.74 5.08 6.86
C VAL A 71 2.95 3.79 7.05
N ILE A 72 1.94 3.60 6.21
CA ILE A 72 1.11 2.40 6.14
C ILE A 72 1.36 1.73 4.80
N ASP A 73 1.87 0.51 4.88
CA ASP A 73 2.10 -0.35 3.72
C ASP A 73 0.79 -0.89 3.17
N GLU A 74 0.76 -1.05 1.85
CA GLU A 74 -0.25 -1.85 1.21
C GLU A 74 -0.12 -3.32 1.64
N GLU A 75 -1.26 -3.93 1.97
CA GLU A 75 -1.31 -5.33 2.35
C GLU A 75 -0.88 -6.21 1.18
N THR A 76 -0.20 -7.30 1.49
CA THR A 76 0.23 -8.30 0.52
C THR A 76 -0.37 -9.64 0.89
N PHE A 77 -0.27 -10.61 -0.02
CA PHE A 77 -0.59 -11.99 0.29
C PHE A 77 0.14 -12.48 1.56
N ASN A 78 1.42 -12.15 1.70
CA ASN A 78 2.23 -12.62 2.82
C ASN A 78 1.81 -11.95 4.15
N THR A 79 1.56 -10.63 4.14
CA THR A 79 1.16 -9.91 5.37
C THR A 79 -0.21 -10.37 5.86
N LEU A 80 -1.17 -10.51 4.95
CA LEU A 80 -2.50 -11.01 5.26
C LEU A 80 -2.45 -12.45 5.80
N GLN A 81 -1.55 -13.29 5.26
CA GLN A 81 -1.38 -14.66 5.72
C GLN A 81 -0.71 -14.70 7.11
N SER A 82 0.32 -13.88 7.37
CA SER A 82 0.96 -13.82 8.69
C SER A 82 0.04 -13.27 9.77
N GLU A 83 -0.89 -12.39 9.41
CA GLU A 83 -1.92 -11.86 10.32
C GLU A 83 -3.12 -12.81 10.49
N ASN A 84 -3.09 -14.02 9.91
CA ASN A 84 -4.19 -15.00 9.91
C ASN A 84 -5.52 -14.46 9.34
N ARG A 85 -5.47 -13.43 8.50
CA ARG A 85 -6.65 -12.85 7.85
C ARG A 85 -7.08 -13.62 6.62
N ILE A 86 -6.13 -14.35 6.01
CA ILE A 86 -6.36 -15.26 4.91
C ILE A 86 -5.67 -16.59 5.15
N ILE A 87 -6.23 -17.66 4.60
CA ILE A 87 -5.65 -19.01 4.61
C ILE A 87 -5.46 -19.47 3.17
N TYR A 88 -4.29 -20.00 2.86
CA TYR A 88 -3.99 -20.53 1.53
C TYR A 88 -3.93 -22.05 1.55
N PHE A 89 -4.68 -22.71 0.66
CA PHE A 89 -4.56 -24.14 0.44
C PHE A 89 -3.92 -24.42 -0.92
N THR A 90 -2.76 -25.08 -0.90
CA THR A 90 -2.16 -25.64 -2.12
C THR A 90 -2.93 -26.89 -2.56
N ALA A 91 -2.70 -27.33 -3.80
CA ALA A 91 -3.18 -28.62 -4.27
C ALA A 91 -2.78 -29.79 -3.35
N ASN A 92 -1.56 -29.75 -2.81
CA ASN A 92 -1.07 -30.76 -1.88
C ASN A 92 -1.80 -30.73 -0.54
N ASP A 93 -2.10 -29.54 -0.02
CA ASP A 93 -2.83 -29.39 1.25
C ASP A 93 -4.25 -29.95 1.12
N ILE A 94 -4.96 -29.61 0.04
CA ILE A 94 -6.29 -30.16 -0.24
C ILE A 94 -6.24 -31.69 -0.40
N SER A 95 -5.19 -32.21 -1.05
CA SER A 95 -5.02 -33.65 -1.24
C SER A 95 -4.83 -34.36 0.10
N LYS A 96 -4.01 -33.82 0.99
CA LYS A 96 -3.84 -34.33 2.37
C LYS A 96 -5.14 -34.30 3.15
N LEU A 97 -5.88 -33.17 3.10
CA LEU A 97 -7.17 -33.05 3.79
C LEU A 97 -8.20 -34.08 3.32
N ARG A 98 -8.19 -34.44 2.03
CA ARG A 98 -9.05 -35.50 1.49
C ARG A 98 -8.62 -36.89 1.95
N VAL A 99 -7.32 -37.16 2.02
CA VAL A 99 -6.78 -38.44 2.54
C VAL A 99 -7.17 -38.64 4.01
N PHE A 100 -7.17 -37.57 4.80
CA PHE A 100 -7.61 -37.62 6.20
C PHE A 100 -9.13 -37.53 6.37
N GLU A 101 -9.91 -37.59 5.28
CA GLU A 101 -11.37 -37.47 5.27
C GLU A 101 -11.92 -36.20 5.94
N LEU A 102 -11.08 -35.17 6.11
CA LEU A 102 -11.47 -33.87 6.68
C LEU A 102 -12.24 -33.01 5.68
N VAL A 103 -12.09 -33.30 4.39
CA VAL A 103 -12.75 -32.61 3.28
C VAL A 103 -13.30 -33.65 2.32
N SER A 104 -14.58 -33.55 1.96
CA SER A 104 -15.20 -34.52 1.06
C SER A 104 -14.55 -34.52 -0.33
N GLN A 105 -14.51 -35.69 -0.97
CA GLN A 105 -14.00 -35.83 -2.35
C GLN A 105 -14.81 -35.01 -3.37
N TYR A 106 -16.06 -34.68 -3.02
CA TYR A 106 -17.00 -33.86 -3.80
C TYR A 106 -17.02 -32.39 -3.39
N SER A 107 -16.12 -31.96 -2.49
CA SER A 107 -16.09 -30.58 -2.01
C SER A 107 -15.76 -29.57 -3.12
N ILE A 108 -16.37 -28.39 -3.02
CA ILE A 108 -16.20 -27.25 -3.93
C ILE A 108 -14.81 -26.59 -3.76
N ILE A 109 -14.01 -27.04 -2.79
CA ILE A 109 -12.70 -26.47 -2.52
C ILE A 109 -11.71 -26.94 -3.59
N SER A 110 -11.49 -26.07 -4.56
CA SER A 110 -10.52 -26.25 -5.63
C SER A 110 -9.08 -26.14 -5.10
N PRO A 111 -8.11 -26.80 -5.75
CA PRO A 111 -6.69 -26.53 -5.55
C PRO A 111 -6.35 -25.03 -5.71
N GLU A 112 -5.32 -24.57 -5.01
CA GLU A 112 -4.85 -23.18 -5.06
C GLU A 112 -5.95 -22.16 -4.70
N THR A 113 -6.55 -22.36 -3.53
CA THR A 113 -7.66 -21.53 -3.04
C THR A 113 -7.23 -20.70 -1.83
N VAL A 114 -7.58 -19.41 -1.85
CA VAL A 114 -7.55 -18.56 -0.65
C VAL A 114 -8.91 -18.56 0.01
N ILE A 115 -8.91 -18.76 1.31
CA ILE A 115 -10.07 -18.62 2.19
C ILE A 115 -9.92 -17.34 3.01
N ILE A 116 -10.98 -16.55 3.03
CA ILE A 116 -11.09 -15.30 3.78
C ILE A 116 -12.33 -15.41 4.69
N LEU A 117 -12.13 -15.35 6.00
CA LEU A 117 -13.22 -15.51 6.97
C LEU A 117 -14.12 -14.27 7.02
N ASP A 118 -13.52 -13.08 7.01
CA ASP A 118 -14.28 -11.82 7.01
C ASP A 118 -14.82 -11.50 5.61
N ARG A 119 -16.15 -11.52 5.46
CA ARG A 119 -16.85 -11.19 4.22
C ARG A 119 -16.63 -9.75 3.76
N LYS A 120 -16.48 -8.78 4.68
CA LYS A 120 -16.24 -7.37 4.32
C LYS A 120 -14.84 -7.22 3.73
N LEU A 121 -13.85 -7.81 4.40
CA LEU A 121 -12.47 -7.87 3.91
C LEU A 121 -12.40 -8.60 2.56
N ALA A 122 -13.09 -9.74 2.44
CA ALA A 122 -13.11 -10.53 1.21
C ALA A 122 -13.62 -9.71 0.02
N LYS A 123 -14.76 -9.03 0.18
CA LYS A 123 -15.32 -8.16 -0.85
C LYS A 123 -14.31 -7.07 -1.26
N TYR A 124 -13.74 -6.38 -0.27
CA TYR A 124 -12.75 -5.32 -0.54
C TYR A 124 -11.53 -5.82 -1.31
N ILE A 125 -10.97 -6.96 -0.89
CA ILE A 125 -9.81 -7.60 -1.56
C ILE A 125 -10.18 -7.98 -3.00
N ILE A 126 -11.33 -8.63 -3.20
CA ILE A 126 -11.75 -9.09 -4.54
C ILE A 126 -11.96 -7.92 -5.48
N ASP A 127 -12.65 -6.87 -5.01
CA ASP A 127 -12.87 -5.65 -5.79
C ASP A 127 -11.51 -5.02 -6.17
N THR A 128 -10.60 -4.90 -5.20
CA THR A 128 -9.24 -4.35 -5.42
C THR A 128 -8.42 -5.18 -6.41
N LEU A 129 -8.45 -6.51 -6.29
CA LEU A 129 -7.73 -7.40 -7.18
C LEU A 129 -8.30 -7.35 -8.60
N ASN A 130 -9.63 -7.35 -8.75
CA ASN A 130 -10.28 -7.27 -10.05
C ASN A 130 -9.97 -5.95 -10.77
N GLU A 131 -9.96 -4.83 -10.04
CA GLU A 131 -9.55 -3.52 -10.58
C GLU A 131 -8.09 -3.51 -11.05
N LYS A 132 -7.19 -4.22 -10.35
CA LYS A 132 -5.76 -4.23 -10.66
C LYS A 132 -5.37 -5.20 -11.76
N THR A 133 -5.99 -6.36 -11.81
CA THR A 133 -5.48 -7.49 -12.62
C THR A 133 -6.37 -7.87 -13.80
N ASN A 134 -7.59 -7.32 -13.90
CA ASN A 134 -8.60 -7.71 -14.91
C ASN A 134 -8.86 -9.23 -15.00
N PHE A 135 -8.47 -10.02 -13.98
CA PHE A 135 -8.59 -11.48 -14.02
C PHE A 135 -10.03 -11.99 -13.88
N GLY A 136 -10.97 -11.14 -13.46
CA GLY A 136 -12.35 -11.53 -13.23
C GLY A 136 -12.46 -12.64 -12.17
N ILE A 137 -11.78 -12.45 -11.04
CA ILE A 137 -11.81 -13.34 -9.89
C ILE A 137 -13.26 -13.47 -9.42
N LYS A 138 -13.78 -14.70 -9.47
CA LYS A 138 -15.14 -15.03 -9.03
C LYS A 138 -15.08 -15.60 -7.60
N PRO A 139 -15.66 -14.92 -6.60
CA PRO A 139 -15.81 -15.50 -5.28
C PRO A 139 -16.83 -16.63 -5.26
N ASN A 140 -16.52 -17.65 -4.46
CA ASN A 140 -17.50 -18.60 -3.97
C ASN A 140 -17.81 -18.25 -2.51
N TYR A 141 -19.02 -17.75 -2.26
CA TYR A 141 -19.51 -17.44 -0.93
C TYR A 141 -20.03 -18.72 -0.28
N ILE A 142 -19.45 -19.07 0.87
CA ILE A 142 -19.84 -20.21 1.70
C ILE A 142 -20.18 -19.63 3.08
N ASP A 143 -21.13 -20.22 3.81
CA ASP A 143 -21.77 -19.62 5.00
C ASP A 143 -20.86 -18.74 5.86
N ASN A 144 -19.72 -19.26 6.31
CA ASN A 144 -18.83 -18.53 7.22
C ASN A 144 -17.55 -17.99 6.57
N TYR A 145 -17.36 -18.15 5.26
CA TYR A 145 -16.14 -17.73 4.59
C TYR A 145 -16.32 -17.50 3.08
N VAL A 146 -15.43 -16.70 2.52
CA VAL A 146 -15.34 -16.50 1.07
C VAL A 146 -14.13 -17.26 0.56
N SER A 147 -14.30 -18.03 -0.50
CA SER A 147 -13.19 -18.70 -1.18
C SER A 147 -12.97 -18.11 -2.56
N ILE A 148 -11.70 -17.88 -2.91
CA ILE A 148 -11.28 -17.40 -4.22
C ILE A 148 -10.27 -18.39 -4.80
N ASN A 149 -10.53 -18.82 -6.03
CA ASN A 149 -9.60 -19.67 -6.74
C ASN A 149 -8.54 -18.81 -7.43
N ILE A 150 -7.28 -19.15 -7.20
CA ILE A 150 -6.12 -18.40 -7.68
C ILE A 150 -5.40 -19.28 -8.70
N LYS A 151 -5.53 -18.92 -9.97
CA LYS A 151 -4.88 -19.66 -11.07
C LYS A 151 -3.37 -19.42 -11.14
N ASP A 152 -2.89 -18.28 -10.63
CA ASP A 152 -1.47 -17.92 -10.61
C ASP A 152 -1.08 -17.31 -9.26
N LYS A 153 -0.59 -18.17 -8.36
CA LYS A 153 -0.10 -17.77 -7.03
C LYS A 153 1.10 -16.84 -7.10
N GLN A 154 2.00 -17.04 -8.08
CA GLN A 154 3.22 -16.27 -8.15
C GLN A 154 2.93 -14.82 -8.50
N TYR A 155 2.00 -14.59 -9.43
CA TYR A 155 1.57 -13.25 -9.79
C TYR A 155 0.87 -12.54 -8.63
N LEU A 156 0.00 -13.22 -7.87
CA LEU A 156 -0.70 -12.59 -6.75
C LEU A 156 0.20 -12.26 -5.55
N LYS A 157 1.36 -12.90 -5.43
CA LYS A 157 2.38 -12.54 -4.43
C LYS A 157 3.13 -11.26 -4.79
N GLN A 158 3.13 -10.87 -6.06
CA GLN A 158 3.85 -9.70 -6.60
C GLN A 158 2.98 -8.44 -6.67
N ILE A 159 1.75 -8.50 -6.15
CA ILE A 159 0.84 -7.36 -6.12
C ILE A 159 0.35 -7.08 -4.70
N GLY A 160 0.04 -5.81 -4.43
CA GLY A 160 -0.66 -5.40 -3.22
C GLY A 160 -2.15 -5.69 -3.30
N TRP A 161 -2.71 -6.17 -2.19
CA TRP A 161 -4.09 -6.59 -1.99
C TRP A 161 -4.99 -5.48 -1.41
N GLY A 162 -4.49 -4.24 -1.38
CA GLY A 162 -5.19 -3.06 -0.87
C GLY A 162 -4.71 -2.65 0.51
N TYR A 163 -5.33 -1.63 1.08
CA TYR A 163 -4.91 -1.06 2.35
C TYR A 163 -5.83 -1.45 3.48
N ASP A 164 -5.25 -1.69 4.65
CA ASP A 164 -6.04 -1.92 5.85
C ASP A 164 -6.67 -0.62 6.35
N LYS A 165 -8.00 -0.52 6.20
CA LYS A 165 -8.79 0.63 6.64
C LYS A 165 -8.75 0.80 8.15
N GLU A 166 -8.59 -0.27 8.91
CA GLU A 166 -8.50 -0.20 10.37
C GLU A 166 -7.19 0.44 10.80
N LYS A 167 -6.06 0.09 10.15
CA LYS A 167 -4.75 0.74 10.38
C LYS A 167 -4.83 2.23 10.07
N ILE A 168 -5.44 2.61 8.94
CA ILE A 168 -5.60 4.02 8.54
C ILE A 168 -6.46 4.79 9.55
N ALA A 169 -7.58 4.20 9.97
CA ALA A 169 -8.49 4.80 10.94
C ALA A 169 -7.82 4.94 12.31
N LEU A 170 -7.05 3.95 12.75
CA LEU A 170 -6.31 3.96 14.01
C LEU A 170 -5.30 5.11 14.03
N VAL A 171 -4.44 5.21 13.00
CA VAL A 171 -3.45 6.29 12.89
C VAL A 171 -4.13 7.67 12.91
N SER A 172 -5.20 7.83 12.13
CA SER A 172 -5.95 9.08 12.04
C SER A 172 -6.64 9.44 13.37
N LYS A 173 -7.14 8.46 14.12
CA LYS A 173 -7.79 8.63 15.43
C LYS A 173 -6.85 9.27 16.45
N TYR A 174 -5.57 8.93 16.41
CA TYR A 174 -4.56 9.53 17.29
C TYR A 174 -4.03 10.88 16.76
N GLY A 175 -4.60 11.38 15.66
CA GLY A 175 -4.25 12.64 15.02
C GLY A 175 -2.82 12.63 14.48
N LEU A 176 -2.37 11.48 14.00
CA LEU A 176 -1.20 11.29 13.15
C LEU A 176 -1.67 11.19 11.70
N LYS A 177 -0.87 11.69 10.76
CA LYS A 177 -1.20 11.63 9.34
C LYS A 177 -0.81 10.28 8.74
N PRO A 178 -1.75 9.49 8.17
CA PRO A 178 -1.39 8.26 7.47
C PRO A 178 -0.75 8.60 6.11
N ILE A 179 0.43 8.04 5.87
CA ILE A 179 1.15 8.11 4.59
C ILE A 179 1.04 6.73 3.93
N ILE A 180 0.39 6.69 2.79
CA ILE A 180 0.09 5.45 2.09
C ILE A 180 1.27 5.06 1.19
N ARG A 181 1.85 3.87 1.41
CA ARG A 181 2.95 3.33 0.61
C ARG A 181 2.47 2.13 -0.21
N TYR A 182 2.50 2.28 -1.53
CA TYR A 182 2.12 1.23 -2.47
C TYR A 182 3.06 0.04 -2.42
N PHE A 183 2.50 -1.17 -2.50
CA PHE A 183 3.32 -2.35 -2.72
C PHE A 183 3.85 -2.32 -4.15
N LYS A 184 5.17 -2.20 -4.27
CA LYS A 184 5.85 -2.47 -5.53
C LYS A 184 7.17 -3.13 -5.18
N ASP A 185 7.36 -4.35 -5.68
CA ASP A 185 8.53 -5.21 -5.46
C ASP A 185 9.89 -4.57 -5.82
N ASN A 186 9.94 -3.31 -6.29
CA ASN A 186 11.16 -2.56 -6.60
C ASN A 186 10.88 -1.06 -6.84
N ILE A 187 10.50 -0.27 -5.82
CA ILE A 187 10.72 1.20 -5.88
C ILE A 187 11.86 1.56 -4.95
N SER A 188 13.04 1.68 -5.57
CA SER A 188 14.32 2.15 -5.02
C SER A 188 14.35 3.61 -4.57
N TRP A 189 13.19 4.24 -4.35
CA TRP A 189 13.12 5.68 -4.01
C TRP A 189 13.08 5.92 -2.49
N PHE A 190 12.83 4.87 -1.71
CA PHE A 190 13.16 4.85 -0.29
C PHE A 190 14.46 4.09 -0.11
N PRO A 191 15.43 4.62 0.66
CA PRO A 191 16.63 3.85 1.01
C PRO A 191 16.18 2.53 1.63
N ALA A 192 16.53 1.40 1.00
CA ALA A 192 16.20 0.07 1.49
C ALA A 192 16.95 -0.29 2.78
N ASP A 193 17.98 0.49 3.12
CA ASP A 193 18.70 0.45 4.38
C ASP A 193 18.45 1.73 5.16
N LEU A 194 17.34 1.78 5.89
CA LEU A 194 17.21 2.66 7.04
C LEU A 194 17.49 1.81 8.28
N SER A 195 18.42 2.29 9.12
CA SER A 195 18.77 1.65 10.40
C SER A 195 17.53 1.20 11.15
N ASP A 196 17.63 0.15 11.95
CA ASP A 196 16.59 -0.43 12.86
C ASP A 196 15.89 0.58 13.82
N ASN A 197 16.17 1.87 13.68
CA ASN A 197 15.55 2.99 14.35
C ASN A 197 14.25 3.41 13.64
N ILE A 198 13.24 3.65 14.46
CA ILE A 198 11.80 3.90 14.20
C ILE A 198 11.49 5.09 13.27
N SER A 199 12.50 5.74 12.69
CA SER A 199 12.39 7.02 12.01
C SER A 199 12.70 6.92 10.52
N VAL A 200 11.68 7.13 9.70
CA VAL A 200 11.80 7.41 8.27
C VAL A 200 11.75 8.92 8.09
N LEU A 201 12.79 9.49 7.48
CA LEU A 201 12.83 10.90 7.10
C LEU A 201 12.17 11.06 5.75
N ILE A 202 10.98 11.67 5.71
CA ILE A 202 10.32 12.02 4.45
C ILE A 202 10.64 13.47 4.14
N TYR A 203 11.40 13.68 3.07
CA TYR A 203 11.38 14.95 2.37
C TYR A 203 10.01 15.07 1.73
N ASN A 204 9.24 16.08 2.14
CA ASN A 204 7.92 16.35 1.59
C ASN A 204 8.05 16.74 0.10
N LYS A 205 8.18 15.76 -0.80
CA LYS A 205 7.96 15.91 -2.23
C LYS A 205 6.53 15.45 -2.47
N ILE A 206 5.63 16.42 -2.60
CA ILE A 206 4.25 16.18 -3.03
C ILE A 206 4.28 15.20 -4.22
N PRO A 207 3.49 14.11 -4.19
CA PRO A 207 3.47 13.12 -5.27
C PRO A 207 3.22 13.81 -6.61
N THR A 208 3.98 13.43 -7.64
CA THR A 208 3.77 13.90 -9.02
C THR A 208 2.33 13.63 -9.45
N GLU A 209 1.77 14.44 -10.37
CA GLU A 209 0.37 14.31 -10.85
C GLU A 209 0.00 12.87 -11.23
N ILE A 210 0.95 12.10 -11.77
CA ILE A 210 0.81 10.69 -12.12
C ILE A 210 0.44 9.80 -10.92
N VAL A 211 0.99 10.10 -9.74
CA VAL A 211 0.72 9.37 -8.50
C VAL A 211 -0.62 9.82 -7.90
N ILE A 212 -0.95 11.10 -7.98
CA ILE A 212 -2.25 11.64 -7.53
C ILE A 212 -3.39 11.06 -8.37
N ASP A 213 -3.23 10.95 -9.69
CA ASP A 213 -4.24 10.35 -10.56
C ASP A 213 -4.42 8.85 -10.30
N LYS A 214 -3.34 8.14 -9.95
CA LYS A 214 -3.44 6.75 -9.46
C LYS A 214 -4.12 6.64 -8.10
N ILE A 215 -3.90 7.57 -7.18
CA ILE A 215 -4.60 7.60 -5.86
C ILE A 215 -6.09 7.92 -6.03
N LYS A 216 -6.44 8.85 -6.93
CA LYS A 216 -7.84 9.21 -7.24
C LYS A 216 -8.62 8.04 -7.82
N LEU A 217 -7.98 7.19 -8.62
CA LEU A 217 -8.60 5.95 -9.13
C LEU A 217 -9.00 4.98 -8.00
N HIS A 218 -8.35 5.05 -6.83
CA HIS A 218 -8.61 4.13 -5.70
C HIS A 218 -9.67 4.62 -4.71
N ASN A 219 -10.48 5.65 -5.04
CA ASN A 219 -11.58 6.16 -4.20
C ASN A 219 -11.21 6.49 -2.72
N ILE A 220 -9.93 6.72 -2.43
CA ILE A 220 -9.48 7.18 -1.12
C ILE A 220 -9.51 8.72 -1.15
N LYS A 221 -10.54 9.32 -0.52
CA LYS A 221 -10.50 10.75 -0.20
C LYS A 221 -9.43 10.95 0.87
N LEU A 222 -8.28 11.47 0.46
CA LEU A 222 -7.27 11.96 1.40
C LEU A 222 -7.88 13.16 2.15
N PRO A 223 -7.83 13.19 3.50
CA PRO A 223 -8.15 14.39 4.24
C PRO A 223 -7.06 15.43 3.93
N TYR A 224 -7.49 16.56 3.38
CA TYR A 224 -6.66 17.75 3.21
C TYR A 224 -6.39 18.41 4.56
#